data_AF-A0A935RQZ0-F1
#
_entry.id   AF-A0A935RQZ0-F1
#
_cell.length_a   1.000
_cell.length_b   1.000
_cell.length_c   1.000
_cell.angle_alpha   90.00
_cell.angle_beta   90.00
_cell.angle_gamma   90.00
#
_symmetry.space_group_name_H-M   'P 1'
#
loop_
_entity.id
_entity.type
_entity.pdbx_description
1 polymer ?
#
loop_
_entity_poly.entity_id
_entity_poly.type
_entity_poly.pdbx_seq_one_letter_code
_entity_poly.pdbx_strand_id
1 'polypeptide(L)'
;MQTCLYSPLSRDAYLIEGMPTSAVAITKQIERGDAIWNLMWLSFPPLDNLPGSGKEWYLGYKSDPHLFGAIVSDVGIYDDLDTMLHEHPAKFAAWFAKEDHSAWATYKVGGAEWVATVLARAEGAAVRFSSNVKIEGNVVHVKFGGQR
;
A
#
# COMPACT_ATOMS: atom_id res chain seq x y z
N MET A 1 -1.37 17.43 -9.46
CA MET A 1 -0.37 16.83 -8.54
C MET A 1 0.03 15.49 -9.12
N GLN A 2 1.30 15.12 -9.07
CA GLN A 2 1.74 13.77 -9.45
C GLN A 2 1.26 12.79 -8.37
N THR A 3 0.50 11.76 -8.74
CA THR A 3 -0.03 10.77 -7.79
C THR A 3 1.12 10.05 -7.08
N CYS A 4 1.16 10.11 -5.75
CA CYS A 4 2.11 9.35 -4.93
C CYS A 4 1.60 7.92 -4.75
N LEU A 5 2.04 6.98 -5.59
CA LEU A 5 1.70 5.56 -5.44
C LEU A 5 2.77 4.86 -4.61
N TYR A 6 2.38 4.20 -3.52
CA TYR A 6 3.34 3.64 -2.55
C TYR A 6 4.03 2.36 -3.02
N SER A 7 3.36 1.65 -3.94
CA SER A 7 3.87 0.44 -4.55
C SER A 7 5.13 0.71 -5.40
N PRO A 8 6.17 -0.14 -5.33
CA PRO A 8 7.36 0.00 -6.16
C PRO A 8 7.11 -0.38 -7.63
N LEU A 9 6.02 -1.11 -7.92
CA LEU A 9 5.63 -1.50 -9.27
C LEU A 9 4.36 -0.75 -9.68
N SER A 10 4.12 -0.64 -10.99
CA SER A 10 2.83 -0.12 -11.45
C SER A 10 1.70 -1.04 -10.98
N ARG A 11 0.50 -0.46 -10.78
CA ARG A 11 -0.70 -1.22 -10.42
C ARG A 11 -0.97 -2.38 -11.39
N ASP A 12 -0.64 -2.20 -12.68
CA ASP A 12 -0.81 -3.21 -13.72
C ASP A 12 0.05 -4.47 -13.49
N ALA A 13 1.17 -4.36 -12.76
CA ALA A 13 2.00 -5.51 -12.41
C ALA A 13 1.31 -6.48 -11.44
N TYR A 14 0.25 -6.04 -10.77
CA TYR A 14 -0.53 -6.83 -9.79
C TYR A 14 -1.85 -7.38 -10.37
N LEU A 15 -2.14 -7.10 -11.64
CA LEU A 15 -3.33 -7.67 -12.29
C LEU A 15 -3.16 -9.17 -12.51
N ILE A 16 -4.20 -9.92 -12.17
CA ILE A 16 -4.25 -11.38 -12.32
C ILE A 16 -4.72 -11.70 -13.74
N GLU A 17 -3.91 -12.44 -14.49
CA GLU A 17 -4.24 -12.83 -15.86
C GLU A 17 -5.50 -13.71 -15.90
N GLY A 18 -6.38 -13.44 -16.87
CA GLY A 18 -7.67 -14.14 -16.99
C GLY A 18 -8.72 -13.71 -15.96
N MET A 19 -8.42 -12.77 -15.06
CA MET A 19 -9.35 -12.27 -14.05
C MET A 19 -9.59 -10.75 -14.21
N PRO A 20 -10.44 -10.35 -15.18
CA PRO A 20 -10.68 -8.93 -15.49
C PRO A 20 -11.34 -8.16 -14.34
N THR A 21 -12.06 -8.84 -13.45
CA THR A 21 -12.72 -8.28 -12.27
C THR A 21 -11.99 -8.67 -10.98
N SER A 22 -10.74 -8.20 -10.82
CA SER A 22 -9.99 -8.33 -9.57
C SER A 22 -10.06 -7.05 -8.73
N ALA A 23 -9.82 -7.16 -7.42
CA ALA A 23 -9.77 -5.99 -6.52
C ALA A 23 -8.81 -4.91 -7.04
N VAL A 24 -7.63 -5.32 -7.54
CA VAL A 24 -6.66 -4.43 -8.18
C VAL A 24 -7.27 -3.71 -9.39
N ALA A 25 -7.96 -4.42 -10.28
CA ALA A 25 -8.59 -3.84 -11.46
C ALA A 25 -9.70 -2.83 -11.10
N ILE A 26 -10.49 -3.14 -10.07
CA ILE A 26 -11.59 -2.28 -9.60
C ILE A 26 -11.06 -0.93 -9.09
N THR A 27 -9.90 -0.89 -8.42
CA THR A 27 -9.32 0.39 -7.96
C THR A 27 -9.00 1.37 -9.11
N LYS A 28 -8.88 0.91 -10.37
CA LYS A 28 -8.68 1.79 -11.53
C LYS A 28 -9.97 2.47 -12.02
N GLN A 29 -11.12 2.01 -11.55
CA GLN A 29 -12.43 2.39 -12.09
C GLN A 29 -13.29 3.19 -11.10
N ILE A 30 -12.85 3.30 -9.85
CA ILE A 30 -13.58 3.97 -8.77
C ILE A 30 -12.94 5.30 -8.38
N GLU A 31 -13.77 6.23 -7.93
CA GLU A 31 -13.33 7.47 -7.30
C GLU A 31 -12.47 7.17 -6.06
N ARG A 32 -11.45 7.99 -5.79
CA ARG A 32 -10.41 7.73 -4.75
C ARG A 32 -9.62 6.42 -4.95
N GLY A 33 -9.65 5.88 -6.17
CA GLY A 33 -8.98 4.62 -6.52
C GLY A 33 -7.48 4.57 -6.20
N ASP A 34 -6.80 5.71 -6.21
CA ASP A 34 -5.38 5.81 -5.85
C ASP A 34 -5.13 5.65 -4.36
N ALA A 35 -5.93 6.30 -3.51
CA ALA A 35 -5.89 6.10 -2.07
C ALA A 35 -6.29 4.67 -1.68
N ILE A 36 -7.37 4.15 -2.27
CA ILE A 36 -7.81 2.76 -2.07
C ILE A 36 -6.69 1.79 -2.45
N TRP A 37 -6.01 2.03 -3.56
CA TRP A 37 -4.87 1.22 -3.97
C TRP A 37 -3.70 1.31 -2.98
N ASN A 38 -3.34 2.51 -2.52
CA ASN A 38 -2.26 2.67 -1.55
C ASN A 38 -2.56 1.91 -0.26
N LEU A 39 -3.77 2.05 0.30
CA LEU A 39 -4.14 1.33 1.52
C LEU A 39 -4.23 -0.18 1.29
N MET A 40 -4.77 -0.63 0.15
CA MET A 40 -4.79 -2.04 -0.23
C MET A 40 -3.37 -2.64 -0.32
N TRP A 41 -2.45 -1.94 -0.98
CA TRP A 41 -1.08 -2.40 -1.13
C TRP A 41 -0.32 -2.42 0.21
N LEU A 42 -0.59 -1.45 1.09
CA LEU A 42 -0.05 -1.41 2.46
C LEU A 42 -0.64 -2.51 3.34
N SER A 43 -1.87 -2.93 3.08
CA SER A 43 -2.55 -4.01 3.82
C SER A 43 -2.01 -5.40 3.48
N PHE A 44 -1.28 -5.52 2.38
CA PHE A 44 -0.60 -6.76 2.06
C PHE A 44 0.62 -6.94 2.96
N PRO A 45 0.93 -8.18 3.38
CA PRO A 45 2.23 -8.48 3.98
C PRO A 45 3.35 -8.09 2.99
N PRO A 46 4.63 -8.09 3.39
CA PRO A 46 5.75 -7.67 2.54
C PRO A 46 5.92 -8.50 1.24
N LEU A 47 5.02 -8.32 0.27
CA LEU A 47 4.96 -9.05 -0.99
C LEU A 47 6.25 -8.84 -1.75
N ASP A 48 6.84 -7.64 -1.67
CA ASP A 48 8.10 -7.26 -2.32
C ASP A 48 9.24 -8.26 -2.01
N ASN A 49 9.16 -8.99 -0.90
CA ASN A 49 10.17 -9.95 -0.45
C ASN A 49 9.85 -11.41 -0.86
N LEU A 50 8.69 -11.68 -1.47
CA LEU A 50 8.29 -13.01 -1.91
C LEU A 50 8.80 -13.29 -3.34
N PRO A 51 9.27 -14.52 -3.64
CA PRO A 51 9.45 -14.95 -5.03
C PRO A 51 8.11 -14.82 -5.78
N GLY A 52 8.08 -14.09 -6.89
CA GLY A 52 6.86 -13.87 -7.67
C GLY A 52 6.00 -12.65 -7.25
N SER A 53 6.56 -11.72 -6.46
CA SER A 53 5.94 -10.49 -5.91
C SER A 53 5.22 -9.51 -6.88
N GLY A 54 5.21 -9.81 -8.17
CA GLY A 54 4.38 -9.17 -9.20
C GLY A 54 3.14 -10.00 -9.50
N LYS A 55 2.96 -10.45 -10.74
CA LYS A 55 1.75 -11.14 -11.22
C LYS A 55 1.31 -12.35 -10.39
N GLU A 56 2.23 -13.01 -9.71
CA GLU A 56 1.98 -14.23 -8.92
C GLU A 56 1.78 -13.96 -7.42
N TRP A 57 1.68 -12.69 -7.00
CA TRP A 57 1.55 -12.30 -5.59
C TRP A 57 0.41 -13.05 -4.87
N TYR A 58 -0.68 -13.35 -5.58
CA TYR A 58 -1.86 -14.03 -5.07
C TYR A 58 -1.64 -15.51 -4.75
N LEU A 59 -0.55 -16.12 -5.25
CA LEU A 59 -0.17 -17.50 -4.90
C LEU A 59 0.48 -17.54 -3.51
N GLY A 60 1.22 -16.50 -3.15
CA GLY A 60 1.92 -16.37 -1.86
C GLY A 60 1.07 -15.74 -0.76
N TYR A 61 -0.03 -15.08 -1.11
CA TYR A 61 -0.90 -14.41 -0.15
C TYR A 61 -2.37 -14.48 -0.55
N LYS A 62 -3.20 -15.00 0.37
CA LYS A 62 -4.66 -14.93 0.28
C LYS A 62 -5.15 -13.89 1.29
N SER A 63 -5.67 -12.77 0.78
CA SER A 63 -6.32 -11.76 1.63
C SER A 63 -7.68 -12.25 2.14
N ASP A 64 -8.11 -11.72 3.28
CA ASP A 64 -9.51 -11.83 3.67
C ASP A 64 -10.40 -11.16 2.60
N PRO A 65 -11.44 -11.84 2.07
CA PRO A 65 -12.29 -11.30 1.02
C PRO A 65 -13.03 -10.01 1.44
N HIS A 66 -13.25 -9.77 2.74
CA HIS A 66 -13.92 -8.57 3.23
C HIS A 66 -13.00 -7.35 3.31
N LEU A 67 -11.68 -7.56 3.30
CA LEU A 67 -10.72 -6.48 3.51
C LEU A 67 -10.81 -5.42 2.41
N PHE A 68 -11.01 -5.82 1.16
CA PHE A 68 -11.15 -4.88 0.05
C PHE A 68 -12.39 -3.97 0.22
N GLY A 69 -13.54 -4.56 0.54
CA GLY A 69 -14.77 -3.79 0.78
C GLY A 69 -14.64 -2.83 1.98
N ALA A 70 -13.95 -3.28 3.03
CA ALA A 70 -13.66 -2.45 4.19
C ALA A 70 -12.76 -1.24 3.85
N ILE A 71 -11.70 -1.45 3.06
CA ILE A 71 -10.82 -0.38 2.57
C ILE A 71 -11.60 0.64 1.74
N VAL A 72 -12.42 0.16 0.79
CA VAL A 72 -13.26 1.06 -0.04
C VAL A 72 -14.20 1.88 0.85
N SER A 73 -14.81 1.25 1.86
CA SER A 73 -15.68 1.94 2.81
C SER A 73 -14.94 3.02 3.60
N ASP A 74 -13.82 2.69 4.23
CA ASP A 74 -13.11 3.65 5.09
C ASP A 74 -12.53 4.81 4.28
N VAL A 75 -11.92 4.55 3.12
CA VAL A 75 -11.42 5.63 2.24
C VAL A 75 -12.56 6.49 1.67
N GLY A 76 -13.74 5.90 1.45
CA GLY A 76 -14.92 6.62 1.01
C GLY A 76 -15.58 7.49 2.11
N ILE A 77 -15.41 7.12 3.38
CA ILE A 77 -16.01 7.83 4.53
C ILE A 77 -15.08 8.89 5.11
N TYR A 78 -13.78 8.61 5.22
CA TYR A 78 -12.82 9.46 5.90
C TYR A 78 -11.96 10.27 4.92
N ASP A 79 -12.28 11.56 4.75
CA ASP A 79 -11.56 12.47 3.85
C ASP A 79 -10.09 12.69 4.26
N ASP A 80 -9.81 12.68 5.56
CA ASP A 80 -8.43 12.79 6.06
C ASP A 80 -7.60 11.57 5.68
N LEU A 81 -8.19 10.37 5.68
CA LEU A 81 -7.54 9.15 5.24
C LEU A 81 -7.22 9.21 3.74
N ASP A 82 -8.20 9.60 2.91
CA ASP A 82 -7.99 9.82 1.48
C ASP A 82 -6.86 10.83 1.23
N THR A 83 -6.91 11.98 1.91
CA THR A 83 -5.89 13.03 1.80
C THR A 83 -4.50 12.52 2.18
N MET A 84 -4.38 11.86 3.33
CA MET A 84 -3.09 11.35 3.82
C MET A 84 -2.52 10.24 2.96
N LEU A 85 -3.35 9.42 2.32
CA LEU A 85 -2.90 8.38 1.39
C LEU A 85 -2.33 8.94 0.08
N HIS A 86 -2.53 10.23 -0.22
CA HIS A 86 -1.86 10.93 -1.33
C HIS A 86 -0.54 11.60 -0.93
N GLU A 87 -0.26 11.68 0.36
CA GLU A 87 0.95 12.28 0.91
C GLU A 87 2.13 11.29 0.88
N HIS A 88 3.33 11.80 1.14
CA HIS A 88 4.52 10.96 1.25
C HIS A 88 4.33 9.83 2.29
N PRO A 89 4.78 8.58 2.04
CA PRO A 89 4.52 7.45 2.94
C PRO A 89 4.96 7.67 4.39
N ALA A 90 6.07 8.40 4.60
CA ALA A 90 6.54 8.77 5.95
C ALA A 90 5.54 9.67 6.70
N LYS A 91 4.90 10.61 5.99
CA LYS A 91 3.89 11.52 6.56
C LYS A 91 2.62 10.75 6.90
N PHE A 92 2.18 9.88 5.98
CA PHE A 92 1.08 8.95 6.24
C PHE A 92 1.35 8.07 7.46
N ALA A 93 2.51 7.41 7.54
CA ALA A 93 2.85 6.52 8.65
C ALA A 93 2.84 7.24 10.00
N ALA A 94 3.41 8.45 10.06
CA ALA A 94 3.44 9.26 11.29
C ALA A 94 2.06 9.75 11.74
N TRP A 95 1.14 9.98 10.80
CA TRP A 95 -0.26 10.30 11.08
C TRP A 95 -1.01 9.04 11.53
N PHE A 96 -0.99 7.98 10.72
CA PHE A 96 -1.69 6.71 10.97
C PHE A 96 -1.32 6.10 12.32
N ALA A 97 -0.05 6.17 12.74
CA ALA A 97 0.38 5.66 14.05
C ALA A 97 -0.31 6.33 15.27
N LYS A 98 -0.91 7.51 15.09
CA LYS A 98 -1.61 8.27 16.14
C LYS A 98 -3.13 8.13 16.09
N GLU A 99 -3.65 7.57 15.00
CA GLU A 99 -5.09 7.45 14.79
C GLU A 99 -5.68 6.35 15.67
N ASP A 100 -6.95 6.55 16.07
CA ASP A 100 -7.76 5.49 16.65
C ASP A 100 -8.45 4.70 15.54
N HIS A 101 -7.90 3.52 15.25
CA HIS A 101 -8.39 2.63 14.21
C HIS A 101 -9.66 1.85 14.62
N SER A 102 -10.05 1.85 15.89
CA SER A 102 -11.08 0.93 16.42
C SER A 102 -12.46 1.08 15.74
N ALA A 103 -12.75 2.27 15.22
CA ALA A 103 -13.99 2.56 14.50
C ALA A 103 -14.00 2.05 13.04
N TRP A 104 -12.82 1.83 12.46
CA TRP A 104 -12.64 1.60 11.02
C TRP A 104 -13.10 0.19 10.64
N ALA A 105 -13.72 0.06 9.47
CA ALA A 105 -14.14 -1.25 8.94
C ALA A 105 -12.93 -2.17 8.72
N THR A 106 -11.81 -1.62 8.26
CA THR A 106 -10.56 -2.37 8.03
C THR A 106 -10.01 -2.96 9.33
N TYR A 107 -10.06 -2.21 10.42
CA TYR A 107 -9.62 -2.71 11.74
C TYR A 107 -10.51 -3.85 12.23
N LYS A 108 -11.82 -3.80 11.98
CA LYS A 108 -12.74 -4.89 12.36
C LYS A 108 -12.48 -6.19 11.60
N VAL A 109 -11.90 -6.10 10.39
CA VAL A 109 -11.54 -7.26 9.57
C VAL A 109 -10.11 -7.75 9.89
N GLY A 110 -9.13 -6.85 9.88
CA GLY A 110 -7.71 -7.19 9.98
C GLY A 110 -7.09 -7.07 11.37
N GLY A 111 -7.77 -6.41 12.31
CA GLY A 111 -7.32 -6.24 13.70
C GLY A 111 -6.01 -5.45 13.86
N ALA A 112 -5.38 -5.61 15.02
CA ALA A 112 -4.12 -4.94 15.35
C ALA A 112 -2.95 -5.38 14.46
N GLU A 113 -2.95 -6.63 13.97
CA GLU A 113 -1.91 -7.14 13.06
C GLU A 113 -1.94 -6.44 11.70
N TRP A 114 -3.12 -6.09 11.21
CA TRP A 114 -3.27 -5.27 10.01
C TRP A 114 -2.68 -3.87 10.21
N VAL A 115 -2.95 -3.21 11.34
CA VAL A 115 -2.36 -1.89 11.65
C VAL A 115 -0.84 -1.96 11.64
N ALA A 116 -0.26 -2.99 12.29
CA ALA A 116 1.18 -3.21 12.30
C ALA A 116 1.75 -3.45 10.89
N THR A 117 1.01 -4.19 10.05
CA THR A 117 1.38 -4.44 8.66
C THR A 117 1.39 -3.13 7.86
N VAL A 118 0.34 -2.32 7.97
CA VAL A 118 0.22 -1.03 7.26
C VAL A 118 1.37 -0.10 7.65
N LEU A 119 1.68 0.01 8.94
CA LEU A 119 2.79 0.84 9.42
C LEU A 119 4.15 0.35 8.89
N ALA A 120 4.45 -0.94 9.04
CA ALA A 120 5.72 -1.50 8.57
C ALA A 120 5.91 -1.32 7.04
N ARG A 121 4.82 -1.46 6.28
CA ARG A 121 4.83 -1.28 4.82
C ARG A 121 4.96 0.17 4.42
N ALA A 122 4.35 1.10 5.16
CA ALA A 122 4.46 2.53 4.91
C ALA A 122 5.87 3.04 5.20
N GLU A 123 6.51 2.55 6.27
CA GLU A 123 7.93 2.81 6.57
C GLU A 123 8.84 2.25 5.48
N GLY A 124 8.62 1.00 5.04
CA GLY A 124 9.36 0.42 3.93
C GLY A 124 9.21 1.19 2.62
N ALA A 125 8.00 1.68 2.33
CA ALA A 125 7.75 2.56 1.19
C ALA A 125 8.47 3.91 1.34
N ALA A 126 8.45 4.52 2.52
CA ALA A 126 9.15 5.78 2.79
C ALA A 126 10.65 5.67 2.55
N VAL A 127 11.28 4.57 2.96
CA VAL A 127 12.70 4.33 2.72
C VAL A 127 13.01 4.30 1.22
N ARG A 128 12.18 3.63 0.41
CA ARG A 128 12.35 3.60 -1.06
C ARG A 128 12.12 4.95 -1.73
N PHE A 129 11.21 5.76 -1.20
CA PHE A 129 10.94 7.10 -1.72
C PHE A 129 12.04 8.11 -1.36
N SER A 130 12.86 7.82 -0.34
CA SER A 130 13.98 8.69 0.01
C SER A 130 14.98 8.78 -1.17
N SER A 131 15.41 10.00 -1.50
CA SER A 131 16.29 10.33 -2.64
C SER A 131 17.67 9.64 -2.65
N ASN A 132 17.95 8.85 -1.60
CA ASN A 132 19.16 8.07 -1.44
C ASN A 132 19.01 6.62 -1.90
N VAL A 133 17.81 6.16 -2.26
CA VAL A 133 17.58 4.80 -2.74
C VAL A 133 17.25 4.83 -4.23
N LYS A 134 18.16 4.33 -5.07
CA LYS A 134 17.93 4.12 -6.50
C LYS A 134 17.81 2.62 -6.76
N ILE A 135 16.66 2.17 -7.26
CA ILE A 135 16.44 0.76 -7.59
C ILE A 135 16.70 0.61 -9.10
N GLU A 136 17.73 -0.15 -9.47
CA GLU A 136 18.07 -0.47 -10.86
C GLU A 136 17.97 -1.99 -11.08
N GLY A 137 16.85 -2.43 -11.65
CA GLY A 137 16.56 -3.87 -11.82
C GLY A 137 16.41 -4.59 -10.47
N ASN A 138 17.15 -5.68 -10.28
CA ASN A 138 17.19 -6.43 -9.01
C ASN A 138 18.18 -5.85 -7.97
N VAL A 139 18.79 -4.69 -8.24
CA VAL A 139 19.82 -4.11 -7.36
C VAL A 139 19.29 -2.84 -6.69
N VAL A 140 19.44 -2.78 -5.37
CA VAL A 140 19.11 -1.61 -4.55
C VAL A 140 20.39 -0.81 -4.29
N HIS A 141 20.51 0.38 -4.88
CA HIS A 141 21.60 1.31 -4.61
C HIS A 141 21.21 2.27 -3.49
N VAL A 142 21.87 2.17 -2.34
CA VAL A 142 21.71 3.10 -1.22
C VAL A 142 22.90 4.05 -1.19
N LYS A 143 22.68 5.34 -1.46
CA LYS A 143 23.65 6.40 -1.17
C LYS A 143 23.64 6.68 0.32
N PHE A 144 24.58 6.10 1.06
CA PHE A 144 24.89 6.59 2.39
C PHE A 144 25.53 7.97 2.26
N GLY A 145 24.83 9.00 2.73
CA GLY A 145 25.35 10.37 2.78
C GLY A 145 26.55 10.42 3.72
N GLY A 146 27.76 10.36 3.16
CA GLY A 146 28.96 10.75 3.88
C GLY A 146 28.94 12.25 4.09
N GLN A 147 28.55 12.70 5.29
CA GLN A 147 28.96 14.02 5.75
C GLN A 147 30.49 14.01 5.87
N ARG A 148 31.13 14.75 4.96
CA ARG A 148 32.41 15.41 5.26
C ARG A 148 32.11 16.75 5.91
#